data_AF-A0A8T5SE57-F1
#
_entry.id   AF-A0A8T5SE57-F1
#
_cell.length_a   1.000
_cell.length_b   1.000
_cell.length_c   1.000
_cell.angle_alpha   90.00
_cell.angle_beta   90.00
_cell.angle_gamma   90.00
#
_symmetry.space_group_name_H-M   'P 1'
#
loop_
_entity.id
_entity.type
_entity.pdbx_description
1 polymer ?
#
loop_
_entity_poly.entity_id
_entity_poly.type
_entity_poly.pdbx_seq_one_letter_code
_entity_poly.pdbx_strand_id
1 'polypeptide(L)'
;MKKNSFKKAIQRTYLLDEDQKLKIFSYLENLPDGNRICHGDLHVENIIVSKNKNYVLDWSNAYSGNPNGDVARTYYGLKYGLAPSDEYTLKKSFIHRFFFKRIKSLIAKTYVKHYIKLTGISLKEIRRWDLVVFAARLHEPVPLEYDNILSMIKKELKRIR
;
A
#
# COMPACT_ATOMS: atom_id res chain seq x y z
N MET A 1 -13.98 11.09 9.82
CA MET A 1 -14.40 9.70 9.51
C MET A 1 -13.75 9.21 8.21
N LYS A 2 -13.68 10.05 7.17
CA LYS A 2 -12.95 9.78 5.92
C LYS A 2 -11.45 10.00 6.17
N LYS A 3 -10.57 9.09 5.74
CA LYS A 3 -9.10 9.06 6.01
C LYS A 3 -8.60 8.87 7.45
N ASN A 4 -9.51 8.77 8.44
CA ASN A 4 -9.11 8.57 9.85
C ASN A 4 -8.28 7.29 10.08
N SER A 5 -8.47 6.25 9.27
CA SER A 5 -7.71 5.00 9.36
C SER A 5 -6.21 5.23 9.13
N PHE A 6 -5.83 5.92 8.04
CA PHE A 6 -4.44 6.27 7.75
C PHE A 6 -3.85 7.15 8.84
N LYS A 7 -4.56 8.19 9.28
CA LYS A 7 -4.10 9.10 10.34
C LYS A 7 -3.82 8.35 11.64
N LYS A 8 -4.72 7.46 12.06
CA LYS A 8 -4.53 6.61 13.25
C LYS A 8 -3.33 5.68 13.12
N ALA A 9 -3.13 5.03 11.96
CA ALA A 9 -1.98 4.16 11.73
C ALA A 9 -0.66 4.94 11.81
N ILE A 10 -0.56 6.06 11.10
CA ILE A 10 0.63 6.93 11.08
C ILE A 10 0.93 7.49 12.48
N GLN A 11 -0.10 7.84 13.26
CA GLN A 11 0.10 8.35 14.63
C GLN A 11 0.76 7.31 15.54
N ARG A 12 0.44 6.02 15.36
CA ARG A 12 0.88 4.93 16.22
C ARG A 12 2.29 4.43 15.92
N THR A 13 2.87 4.76 14.77
CA THR A 13 4.26 4.36 14.51
C THR A 13 5.24 5.27 15.27
N TYR A 14 6.27 4.65 15.85
CA TYR A 14 7.39 5.33 16.52
C TYR A 14 8.57 5.57 15.56
N LEU A 15 8.48 5.11 14.31
CA LEU A 15 9.56 5.17 13.31
C LEU A 15 9.60 6.49 12.55
N LEU A 16 8.61 7.36 12.77
CA LEU A 16 8.54 8.70 12.19
C LEU A 16 8.60 9.73 13.32
N ASP A 17 9.41 10.77 13.13
CA ASP A 17 9.42 11.92 14.04
C ASP A 17 8.17 12.80 13.85
N GLU A 18 7.93 13.71 14.78
CA GLU A 18 6.73 14.55 14.76
C GLU A 18 6.69 15.53 13.58
N ASP A 19 7.84 16.03 13.10
CA ASP A 19 7.90 16.89 11.92
C ASP A 19 7.51 16.12 10.64
N GLN A 20 7.99 14.88 10.50
CA GLN A 20 7.59 13.97 9.42
C GLN A 20 6.10 13.67 9.48
N LYS A 21 5.55 13.34 10.66
CA LYS A 21 4.11 13.09 10.82
C LYS A 21 3.27 14.30 10.44
N LEU A 22 3.65 15.50 10.90
CA LEU A 22 2.96 16.75 10.56
C LEU A 22 2.93 17.01 9.04
N LYS A 23 4.06 16.82 8.35
CA LYS A 23 4.14 16.94 6.88
C LYS A 23 3.24 15.94 6.18
N ILE A 24 3.25 14.68 6.62
CA ILE A 24 2.42 13.63 6.03
C ILE A 24 0.94 13.88 6.29
N PHE A 25 0.56 14.38 7.47
CA PHE A 25 -0.82 14.75 7.77
C PHE A 25 -1.29 15.92 6.91
N SER A 26 -0.49 16.99 6.79
CA SER A 26 -0.81 18.10 5.88
C SER A 26 -0.99 17.63 4.44
N TYR A 27 -0.15 16.70 3.97
CA TYR A 27 -0.31 16.08 2.67
C TYR A 27 -1.60 15.25 2.55
N LEU A 28 -1.94 14.45 3.56
CA LEU A 28 -3.16 13.63 3.61
C LEU A 28 -4.44 14.46 3.54
N GLU A 29 -4.47 15.63 4.20
CA GLU A 29 -5.63 16.54 4.15
C GLU A 29 -5.91 17.01 2.70
N ASN A 30 -4.86 17.19 1.88
CA ASN A 30 -4.97 17.61 0.48
C ASN A 30 -5.35 16.49 -0.51
N LEU A 31 -5.45 15.24 -0.07
CA LEU A 31 -5.92 14.13 -0.92
C LEU A 31 -7.45 14.17 -1.09
N PRO A 32 -8.02 13.68 -2.19
CA PRO A 32 -9.48 13.60 -2.34
C PRO A 32 -10.08 12.61 -1.33
N ASP A 33 -11.07 13.02 -0.54
CA ASP A 33 -11.70 12.17 0.49
C ASP A 33 -12.37 10.92 -0.05
N GLY A 34 -13.12 11.05 -1.15
CA GLY A 34 -14.00 10.00 -1.65
C GLY A 34 -15.20 9.72 -0.73
N ASN A 35 -16.08 8.83 -1.19
CA ASN A 35 -17.27 8.39 -0.44
C ASN A 35 -17.66 6.95 -0.82
N ARG A 36 -16.66 6.08 -0.99
CA ARG A 36 -16.85 4.68 -1.36
C ARG A 36 -16.45 3.79 -0.19
N ILE A 37 -17.09 2.63 -0.09
CA ILE A 37 -16.65 1.56 0.82
C ILE A 37 -15.34 1.03 0.24
N CYS A 38 -14.29 1.14 1.04
CA CYS A 38 -12.96 0.64 0.80
C CYS A 38 -12.73 -0.52 1.78
N HIS A 39 -12.02 -1.55 1.35
CA HIS A 39 -11.71 -2.74 2.12
C HIS A 39 -10.69 -2.47 3.24
N GLY A 40 -9.69 -1.62 2.98
CA GLY A 40 -8.64 -1.30 3.94
C GLY A 40 -7.52 -2.32 4.06
N ASP A 41 -7.67 -3.54 3.55
CA ASP A 41 -6.64 -4.60 3.62
C ASP A 41 -6.80 -5.67 2.53
N LEU A 42 -6.98 -5.22 1.28
CA LEU A 42 -7.13 -6.15 0.17
C LEU A 42 -5.78 -6.76 -0.22
N HIS A 43 -5.65 -8.07 -0.05
CA HIS A 43 -4.53 -8.88 -0.55
C HIS A 43 -5.03 -10.22 -1.07
N VAL A 44 -4.14 -10.98 -1.74
CA VAL A 44 -4.51 -12.22 -2.45
C VAL A 44 -5.10 -13.29 -1.54
N GLU A 45 -4.71 -13.32 -0.27
CA GLU A 45 -5.24 -14.29 0.72
C GLU A 45 -6.67 -13.94 1.17
N ASN A 46 -7.11 -12.68 0.98
CA ASN A 46 -8.48 -12.23 1.24
C ASN A 46 -9.40 -12.42 0.01
N ILE A 47 -8.98 -13.20 -1.00
CA ILE A 47 -9.76 -13.46 -2.21
C ILE A 47 -9.91 -14.96 -2.42
N ILE A 48 -11.15 -15.46 -2.36
CA ILE A 48 -11.49 -16.82 -2.81
C ILE A 48 -11.94 -16.76 -4.26
N VAL A 49 -11.35 -17.63 -5.10
CA VAL A 49 -11.80 -17.83 -6.47
C VAL A 49 -12.58 -19.14 -6.56
N SER A 50 -13.85 -19.08 -6.98
CA SER A 50 -14.70 -20.27 -7.17
C SER A 50 -15.60 -20.10 -8.38
N LYS A 51 -15.63 -21.12 -9.26
CA LYS A 51 -16.48 -21.16 -10.46
C LYS A 51 -16.47 -19.85 -11.26
N ASN A 52 -15.27 -19.30 -11.52
CA ASN A 52 -15.01 -18.03 -12.21
C ASN A 52 -15.54 -16.76 -11.51
N LYS A 53 -15.88 -16.84 -10.22
CA LYS A 53 -16.24 -15.68 -9.39
C LYS A 53 -15.19 -15.45 -8.32
N ASN A 54 -14.98 -14.18 -8.01
CA ASN A 54 -14.10 -13.75 -6.93
C ASN A 54 -14.95 -13.33 -5.73
N TYR A 55 -14.62 -13.85 -4.56
CA TYR A 55 -15.24 -13.51 -3.29
C TYR A 55 -14.20 -12.82 -2.43
N VAL A 56 -14.52 -11.61 -1.97
CA VAL A 56 -13.62 -10.80 -1.15
C VAL A 56 -14.01 -10.97 0.31
N LEU A 57 -13.05 -11.44 1.11
CA LEU A 57 -13.22 -11.77 2.53
C LEU A 57 -12.74 -10.61 3.42
N ASP A 58 -12.80 -10.83 4.73
CA ASP A 58 -12.20 -9.99 5.78
C ASP A 58 -12.39 -8.47 5.64
N TRP A 59 -13.64 -8.03 5.81
CA TRP A 59 -14.01 -6.61 5.80
C TRP A 59 -13.78 -5.91 7.15
N SER A 60 -13.01 -6.50 8.08
CA SER A 60 -12.79 -5.95 9.42
C SER A 60 -12.10 -4.57 9.41
N ASN A 61 -11.29 -4.31 8.38
CA ASN A 61 -10.57 -3.04 8.16
C ASN A 61 -11.33 -2.05 7.24
N ALA A 62 -12.59 -2.34 6.90
CA ALA A 62 -13.34 -1.53 5.95
C ALA A 62 -13.53 -0.08 6.42
N TYR A 63 -13.49 0.85 5.48
CA TYR A 63 -13.64 2.28 5.75
C TYR A 63 -14.36 3.01 4.61
N SER A 64 -14.93 4.18 4.90
CA SER A 64 -15.46 5.07 3.85
C SER A 64 -14.39 6.07 3.43
N GLY A 65 -14.09 6.12 2.13
CA GLY A 65 -13.11 7.05 1.58
C GLY A 65 -12.87 6.90 0.09
N ASN A 66 -11.63 7.14 -0.32
CA ASN A 66 -11.20 7.07 -1.71
C ASN A 66 -10.62 5.69 -2.04
N PRO A 67 -11.13 4.99 -3.07
CA PRO A 67 -10.63 3.68 -3.48
C PRO A 67 -9.15 3.67 -3.86
N ASN A 68 -8.57 4.80 -4.28
CA ASN A 68 -7.16 4.87 -4.63
C ASN A 68 -6.23 4.57 -3.45
N GLY A 69 -6.68 4.78 -2.21
CA GLY A 69 -5.96 4.35 -1.02
C GLY A 69 -5.78 2.82 -0.96
N ASP A 70 -6.85 2.06 -1.21
CA ASP A 70 -6.80 0.60 -1.29
C ASP A 70 -5.94 0.11 -2.46
N VAL A 71 -6.05 0.77 -3.62
CA VAL A 71 -5.25 0.40 -4.80
C VAL A 71 -3.77 0.62 -4.54
N ALA A 72 -3.40 1.74 -3.93
CA ALA A 72 -2.02 2.03 -3.57
C ALA A 72 -1.50 1.05 -2.50
N ARG A 73 -2.33 0.69 -1.51
CA ARG A 73 -2.02 -0.33 -0.49
C ARG A 73 -1.79 -1.71 -1.10
N THR A 74 -2.71 -2.16 -1.94
CA THR A 74 -2.64 -3.45 -2.64
C THR A 74 -1.40 -3.50 -3.55
N TYR A 75 -1.13 -2.42 -4.30
CA TYR A 75 0.06 -2.30 -5.11
C TYR A 75 1.35 -2.38 -4.29
N TYR A 76 1.39 -1.73 -3.12
CA TYR A 76 2.51 -1.82 -2.20
C TYR A 76 2.74 -3.28 -1.75
N GLY A 77 1.68 -3.96 -1.28
CA GLY A 77 1.78 -5.35 -0.82
C GLY A 77 2.29 -6.29 -1.91
N LEU A 78 1.70 -6.20 -3.12
CA LEU A 78 2.12 -7.02 -4.26
C LEU A 78 3.57 -6.78 -4.69
N LYS A 79 4.06 -5.54 -4.62
CA LYS A 79 5.37 -5.15 -5.15
C LYS A 79 6.50 -5.23 -4.12
N TYR A 80 6.24 -4.80 -2.89
CA TYR A 80 7.24 -4.55 -1.87
C TYR A 80 7.02 -5.34 -0.59
N GLY A 81 5.75 -5.58 -0.19
CA GLY A 81 5.43 -6.26 1.06
C GLY A 81 6.01 -7.66 1.13
N LEU A 82 6.45 -8.11 2.29
CA LEU A 82 6.98 -9.46 2.50
C LEU A 82 5.81 -10.37 2.90
N ALA A 83 5.54 -11.39 2.08
CA ALA A 83 4.68 -12.49 2.50
C ALA A 83 5.48 -13.46 3.40
N PRO A 84 4.83 -14.29 4.25
CA PRO A 84 5.52 -15.34 5.00
C PRO A 84 6.36 -16.27 4.10
N SER A 85 5.88 -16.54 2.87
CA SER A 85 6.61 -17.27 1.84
C SER A 85 7.91 -16.58 1.37
N ASP A 86 8.04 -15.28 1.61
CA ASP A 86 9.17 -14.48 1.14
C ASP A 86 10.38 -14.65 2.06
N GLU A 87 10.21 -15.06 3.32
CA GLU A 87 11.34 -15.33 4.23
C GLU A 87 12.24 -16.44 3.68
N TYR A 88 11.64 -17.50 3.12
CA TYR A 88 12.38 -18.56 2.44
C TYR A 88 13.12 -18.04 1.19
N THR A 89 12.52 -17.10 0.47
CA THR A 89 13.13 -16.48 -0.71
C THR A 89 14.31 -15.56 -0.34
N LEU A 90 14.29 -14.92 0.83
CA LEU A 90 15.40 -14.10 1.31
C LEU A 90 16.69 -14.91 1.54
N LYS A 91 16.55 -16.20 1.88
CA LYS A 91 17.64 -17.18 2.09
C LYS A 91 18.19 -17.78 0.77
N LYS A 92 17.59 -17.48 -0.38
CA LYS A 92 18.06 -17.96 -1.71
C LYS A 92 19.14 -17.07 -2.31
N SER A 93 19.79 -17.57 -3.37
CA SER A 93 20.83 -16.84 -4.10
C SER A 93 20.33 -15.51 -4.68
N PHE A 94 21.25 -14.59 -4.95
CA PHE A 94 20.94 -13.28 -5.51
C PHE A 94 20.07 -13.35 -6.78
N ILE A 95 20.36 -14.30 -7.67
CA ILE A 95 19.62 -14.52 -8.91
C ILE A 95 18.14 -14.85 -8.63
N HIS A 96 17.86 -15.74 -7.67
CA HIS A 96 16.48 -16.07 -7.29
C HIS A 96 15.75 -14.84 -6.74
N ARG A 97 16.40 -14.07 -5.86
CA ARG A 97 15.83 -12.83 -5.32
C ARG A 97 15.55 -11.80 -6.43
N PHE A 98 16.43 -11.71 -7.43
CA PHE A 98 16.25 -10.84 -8.58
C PHE A 98 15.03 -11.24 -9.41
N PHE A 99 14.91 -12.51 -9.81
CA PHE A 99 13.76 -13.01 -10.56
C PHE A 99 12.45 -12.85 -9.78
N PHE A 100 12.46 -13.15 -8.49
CA PHE A 100 11.29 -12.98 -7.63
C PHE A 100 10.81 -11.52 -7.58
N LYS A 101 11.73 -10.56 -7.36
CA LYS A 101 11.41 -9.12 -7.43
C LYS A 101 10.85 -8.73 -8.80
N ARG A 102 11.34 -9.34 -9.88
CA ARG A 102 10.83 -9.09 -11.24
C ARG A 102 9.39 -9.56 -11.41
N ILE A 103 9.06 -10.75 -10.92
CA ILE A 103 7.72 -11.34 -10.95
C ILE A 103 6.74 -10.49 -10.14
N LYS A 104 7.07 -10.15 -8.88
CA LYS A 104 6.25 -9.26 -8.04
C LYS A 104 5.95 -7.93 -8.70
N SER A 105 6.98 -7.32 -9.30
CA SER A 105 6.80 -6.09 -10.07
C SER A 105 5.91 -6.26 -11.30
N LEU A 106 5.90 -7.42 -11.95
CA LEU A 106 5.03 -7.67 -13.10
C LEU A 106 3.57 -7.77 -12.62
N ILE A 107 3.31 -8.56 -11.59
CA ILE A 107 1.98 -8.76 -10.99
C ILE A 107 1.40 -7.41 -10.53
N ALA A 108 2.15 -6.64 -9.75
CA ALA A 108 1.71 -5.34 -9.25
C ALA A 108 1.40 -4.34 -10.39
N LYS A 109 2.21 -4.33 -11.46
CA LYS A 109 1.96 -3.49 -12.64
C LYS A 109 0.72 -3.94 -13.40
N THR A 110 0.51 -5.24 -13.57
CA THR A 110 -0.68 -5.79 -14.23
C THR A 110 -1.95 -5.44 -13.45
N TYR A 111 -1.93 -5.58 -12.13
CA TYR A 111 -3.03 -5.17 -11.25
C TYR A 111 -3.43 -3.70 -11.46
N VAL A 112 -2.48 -2.76 -11.32
CA VAL A 112 -2.76 -1.33 -11.49
C VAL A 112 -3.16 -0.99 -12.93
N LYS A 113 -2.54 -1.61 -13.94
CA LYS A 113 -2.92 -1.40 -15.35
C LYS A 113 -4.37 -1.82 -15.60
N HIS A 114 -4.80 -2.94 -15.04
CA HIS A 114 -6.18 -3.40 -15.17
C HIS A 114 -7.15 -2.47 -14.45
N TYR A 115 -6.82 -2.02 -13.23
CA TYR A 115 -7.62 -1.05 -12.49
C TYR A 115 -7.79 0.27 -13.25
N ILE A 116 -6.71 0.80 -13.82
CA ILE A 116 -6.73 2.01 -14.66
C ILE A 116 -7.65 1.80 -15.88
N LYS A 117 -7.56 0.65 -16.56
CA LYS A 117 -8.41 0.33 -17.71
C LYS A 117 -9.90 0.33 -17.37
N LEU A 118 -10.27 -0.17 -16.19
CA LEU A 118 -11.67 -0.26 -15.76
C LEU A 118 -12.25 1.07 -15.29
N THR A 119 -11.43 1.92 -14.68
CA THR A 119 -11.91 3.13 -13.99
C THR A 119 -11.63 4.42 -14.74
N GLY A 120 -10.70 4.41 -15.69
CA GLY A 120 -10.22 5.60 -16.39
C GLY A 120 -9.32 6.51 -15.54
N ILE A 121 -9.04 6.16 -14.28
CA ILE A 121 -8.20 6.99 -13.41
C ILE A 121 -6.73 6.95 -13.86
N SER A 122 -6.02 8.06 -13.70
CA SER A 122 -4.60 8.10 -14.06
C SER A 122 -3.74 7.40 -13.01
N LEU A 123 -2.60 6.85 -13.44
CA LEU A 123 -1.58 6.33 -12.52
C LEU A 123 -1.11 7.40 -11.53
N LYS A 124 -1.03 8.66 -11.97
CA LYS A 124 -0.65 9.81 -11.12
C LYS A 124 -1.61 9.95 -9.93
N GLU A 125 -2.92 9.86 -10.18
CA GLU A 125 -3.93 9.97 -9.12
C GLU A 125 -3.88 8.81 -8.10
N ILE A 126 -3.52 7.60 -8.55
CA ILE A 126 -3.28 6.47 -7.64
C ILE A 126 -2.02 6.73 -6.80
N ARG A 127 -0.93 7.17 -7.45
CA ARG A 127 0.38 7.35 -6.81
C ARG A 127 0.43 8.51 -5.83
N ARG A 128 -0.54 9.44 -5.86
CA ARG A 128 -0.74 10.43 -4.79
C ARG A 128 -0.96 9.80 -3.41
N TRP A 129 -1.37 8.53 -3.33
CA TRP A 129 -1.60 7.84 -2.07
C TRP A 129 -0.36 7.15 -1.50
N ASP A 130 0.76 7.14 -2.22
CA ASP A 130 1.96 6.40 -1.85
C ASP A 130 2.52 6.79 -0.50
N LEU A 131 2.75 8.08 -0.30
CA LEU A 131 3.35 8.61 0.92
C LEU A 131 2.57 8.18 2.15
N VAL A 132 1.24 8.32 2.11
CA VAL A 132 0.35 7.99 3.23
C VAL A 132 0.21 6.49 3.43
N VAL A 133 0.24 5.69 2.36
CA VAL A 133 0.25 4.22 2.46
C VAL A 133 1.55 3.73 3.07
N PHE A 134 2.70 4.24 2.63
CA PHE A 134 4.01 3.86 3.17
C PHE A 134 4.11 4.23 4.64
N ALA A 135 3.69 5.44 5.01
CA ALA A 135 3.69 5.89 6.40
C ALA A 135 2.74 5.06 7.28
N ALA A 136 1.55 4.71 6.78
CA ALA A 136 0.61 3.87 7.52
C ALA A 136 1.10 2.43 7.70
N ARG A 137 1.86 1.88 6.73
CA ARG A 137 2.43 0.53 6.82
C ARG A 137 3.42 0.38 7.98
N LEU A 138 4.11 1.46 8.38
CA LEU A 138 5.07 1.43 9.51
C LEU A 138 4.44 1.13 10.88
N HIS A 139 3.11 1.13 10.99
CA HIS A 139 2.41 0.67 12.20
C HIS A 139 2.37 -0.85 12.30
N GLU A 140 2.45 -1.56 11.17
CA GLU A 140 2.37 -3.02 11.15
C GLU A 140 3.76 -3.60 11.44
N PRO A 141 3.90 -4.53 12.40
CA PRO A 141 5.19 -4.93 12.94
C PRO A 141 5.96 -5.90 12.02
N VAL A 142 6.50 -5.37 10.92
CA VAL A 142 7.32 -6.12 9.95
C VAL A 142 8.71 -5.47 9.83
N PRO A 143 9.63 -5.72 10.80
CA PRO A 143 10.92 -5.02 10.88
C PRO A 143 11.77 -5.09 9.61
N LEU A 144 11.70 -6.21 8.88
CA LEU A 144 12.43 -6.41 7.63
C LEU A 144 12.01 -5.44 6.50
N GLU A 145 10.85 -4.79 6.61
CA GLU A 145 10.41 -3.79 5.63
C GLU A 145 10.83 -2.35 5.97
N TYR A 146 11.17 -2.06 7.24
CA TYR A 146 11.25 -0.69 7.77
C TYR A 146 12.24 0.20 7.00
N ASP A 147 13.47 -0.25 6.78
CA ASP A 147 14.48 0.54 6.08
C ASP A 147 14.05 0.91 4.66
N ASN A 148 13.43 -0.04 3.96
CA ASN A 148 12.95 0.20 2.60
C ASN A 148 11.76 1.18 2.61
N ILE A 149 10.81 1.01 3.54
CA ILE A 149 9.67 1.93 3.69
C ILE A 149 10.14 3.34 4.02
N LEU A 150 11.04 3.50 4.99
CA LEU A 150 11.59 4.80 5.39
C LEU A 150 12.34 5.47 4.23
N SER A 151 13.10 4.70 3.44
CA SER A 151 13.75 5.19 2.22
C SER A 151 12.74 5.70 1.18
N MET A 152 11.61 5.00 1.00
CA MET A 152 10.53 5.43 0.11
C MET A 152 9.82 6.68 0.62
N ILE A 153 9.50 6.76 1.91
CA ILE A 153 8.91 7.95 2.54
C ILE A 153 9.83 9.17 2.36
N LYS A 154 11.14 9.02 2.61
CA LYS A 154 12.12 10.10 2.41
C LYS A 154 12.15 10.60 0.96
N LYS A 155 11.97 9.71 -0.02
CA LYS A 155 11.90 10.08 -1.44
C LYS A 155 10.61 10.82 -1.76
N GLU A 156 9.46 10.36 -1.28
CA GLU A 156 8.18 11.04 -1.50
C GLU A 156 8.13 12.41 -0.79
N LEU A 157 8.64 12.52 0.44
CA LEU A 157 8.73 13.79 1.17
C LEU A 157 9.58 14.85 0.44
N LYS A 158 10.59 14.43 -0.33
CA LYS A 158 11.38 15.35 -1.17
C LYS A 158 10.62 15.84 -2.40
N ARG A 159 9.59 15.12 -2.87
CA ARG A 159 8.80 15.47 -4.06
C ARG A 159 7.64 16.40 -3.78
N ILE A 160 7.21 16.49 -2.52
CA ILE A 160 6.12 17.38 -2.09
C ILE A 160 6.64 18.74 -1.61
N ARG A 161 7.96 18.96 -1.66
CA ARG A 161 8.60 20.26 -1.42
C ARG A 161 8.56 21.13 -2.67
#